data_AF-A0A6A7L9G4-F1
#
_entry.id   AF-A0A6A7L9G4-F1
#
_cell.length_a   1.000
_cell.length_b   1.000
_cell.length_c   1.000
_cell.angle_alpha   90.00
_cell.angle_beta   90.00
_cell.angle_gamma   90.00
#
_symmetry.space_group_name_H-M   'P 1'
#
loop_
_entity.id
_entity.type
_entity.pdbx_description
1 polymer ?
#
loop_
_entity_poly.entity_id
_entity_poly.type
_entity_poly.pdbx_seq_one_letter_code
_entity_poly.pdbx_strand_id
1 'polypeptide(L)'
;MTLLDHDANILAQEELIPGSSHLTAVNWRGDGQEFALLSGNVQEGGMVDGQLRRVVLFPDDGHPDLASQVLNVTGDARDEIILWDQDRVWIYTQDRPFSGTRLYAPIRNPSSNDSNYRATVSLPRWEHIVH
;
A
#
# COMPACT_ATOMS: atom_id res chain seq x y z
N MET A 1 12.80 -5.42 8.53
CA MET A 1 12.63 -4.50 7.38
C MET A 1 13.79 -3.52 7.37
N THR A 2 14.41 -3.30 6.20
CA THR A 2 15.49 -2.34 6.04
C THR A 2 15.05 -1.31 5.01
N LEU A 3 15.06 -0.04 5.39
CA LEU A 3 14.79 1.09 4.50
C LEU A 3 16.12 1.66 4.02
N LEU A 4 16.25 1.77 2.70
CA LEU A 4 17.44 2.27 2.02
C LEU A 4 17.09 3.52 1.23
N ASP A 5 18.03 4.46 1.11
CA ASP A 5 17.95 5.52 0.10
C ASP A 5 18.40 5.02 -1.29
N HIS A 6 18.41 5.91 -2.27
CA HIS A 6 18.81 5.55 -3.65
C HIS A 6 20.30 5.23 -3.81
N ASP A 7 21.15 5.64 -2.86
CA ASP A 7 22.58 5.33 -2.80
C ASP A 7 22.87 4.08 -1.96
N ALA A 8 21.80 3.36 -1.56
CA ALA A 8 21.83 2.17 -0.73
C ALA A 8 22.35 2.40 0.70
N ASN A 9 22.30 3.64 1.21
CA ASN A 9 22.53 3.89 2.63
C ASN A 9 21.31 3.45 3.44
N ILE A 10 21.54 2.83 4.60
CA ILE A 10 20.46 2.48 5.53
C ILE A 10 19.95 3.73 6.20
N LEU A 11 18.66 4.03 5.98
CA LEU A 11 17.94 5.10 6.65
C LEU A 11 17.37 4.63 7.99
N ALA A 12 16.82 3.41 8.01
CA ALA A 12 16.25 2.80 9.19
C ALA A 12 16.22 1.27 9.04
N GLN A 13 16.27 0.57 10.17
CA GLN A 13 16.11 -0.88 10.22
C GLN A 13 15.34 -1.26 11.48
N GLU A 14 14.25 -1.98 11.29
CA GLU A 14 13.35 -2.40 12.37
C GLU A 14 12.88 -3.84 12.13
N GLU A 15 12.62 -4.58 13.19
CA GLU A 15 11.95 -5.88 13.11
C GLU A 15 10.44 -5.67 13.16
N LEU A 16 9.78 -5.92 12.03
CA LEU A 16 8.33 -5.83 11.90
C LEU A 16 7.81 -7.23 11.58
N ILE A 17 6.52 -7.45 11.84
CA ILE A 17 5.83 -8.70 11.52
C ILE A 17 4.97 -8.46 10.26
N PRO A 18 5.55 -8.58 9.05
CA PRO A 18 4.80 -8.40 7.80
C PRO A 18 3.85 -9.58 7.51
N GLY A 19 3.86 -10.65 8.32
CA GLY A 19 3.08 -11.86 8.00
C GLY A 19 3.47 -12.44 6.63
N SER A 20 2.47 -12.96 5.90
CA SER A 20 2.62 -13.55 4.56
C SER A 20 2.66 -12.53 3.41
N SER A 21 2.68 -11.24 3.73
CA SER A 21 2.45 -10.17 2.75
C SER A 21 3.75 -9.57 2.22
N HIS A 22 3.74 -9.18 0.94
CA HIS A 22 4.82 -8.41 0.36
C HIS A 22 4.75 -6.96 0.81
N LEU A 23 5.91 -6.42 1.18
CA LEU A 23 6.09 -5.00 1.44
C LEU A 23 5.83 -4.24 0.14
N THR A 24 4.58 -3.86 -0.06
CA THR A 24 4.09 -3.25 -1.29
C THR A 24 3.80 -1.79 -1.03
N ALA A 25 4.27 -0.91 -1.92
CA ALA A 25 4.02 0.52 -1.78
C ALA A 25 2.54 0.86 -2.02
N VAL A 26 1.98 1.75 -1.21
CA VAL A 26 0.57 2.13 -1.20
C VAL A 26 0.43 3.64 -1.31
N ASN A 27 -0.21 4.10 -2.39
CA ASN A 27 -0.65 5.48 -2.54
C ASN A 27 -2.02 5.68 -1.84
N TRP A 28 -2.04 5.64 -0.51
CA TRP A 28 -3.28 5.73 0.27
C TRP A 28 -3.86 7.15 0.32
N ARG A 29 -2.99 8.16 0.45
CA ARG A 29 -3.41 9.56 0.63
C ARG A 29 -3.48 10.36 -0.67
N GLY A 30 -2.73 9.97 -1.69
CA GLY A 30 -2.63 10.76 -2.93
C GLY A 30 -1.77 12.03 -2.80
N ASP A 31 -1.04 12.21 -1.71
CA ASP A 31 -0.31 13.45 -1.37
C ASP A 31 1.20 13.39 -1.65
N GLY A 32 1.66 12.34 -2.34
CA GLY A 32 3.07 12.13 -2.69
C GLY A 32 3.85 11.30 -1.67
N GLN A 33 3.31 11.07 -0.47
CA GLN A 33 3.86 10.10 0.46
C GLN A 33 3.15 8.75 0.26
N GLU A 34 3.93 7.73 -0.06
CA GLU A 34 3.45 6.34 -0.06
C GLU A 34 3.73 5.67 1.28
N PHE A 35 2.93 4.67 1.60
CA PHE A 35 3.17 3.75 2.72
C PHE A 35 3.65 2.40 2.19
N ALA A 36 4.07 1.50 3.07
CA ALA A 36 4.25 0.09 2.75
C ALA A 36 3.22 -0.75 3.52
N LEU A 37 2.52 -1.64 2.84
CA LEU A 37 1.63 -2.61 3.48
C LEU A 37 2.46 -3.70 4.19
N LEU A 38 2.18 -3.92 5.48
CA LEU A 38 2.73 -5.04 6.24
C LEU A 38 1.90 -6.29 5.99
N SER A 39 0.63 -6.32 6.41
CA SER A 39 -0.36 -7.38 6.14
C SER A 39 -1.76 -6.87 6.50
N GLY A 40 -2.79 -7.68 6.25
CA GLY A 40 -4.15 -7.45 6.74
C GLY A 40 -4.33 -7.66 8.25
N ASN A 41 -3.37 -8.27 8.95
CA ASN A 41 -3.59 -8.69 10.35
C ASN A 41 -3.99 -7.52 11.28
N VAL A 42 -5.02 -7.73 12.09
CA VAL A 42 -5.62 -6.70 12.95
C VAL A 42 -4.72 -6.25 14.11
N GLN A 43 -3.77 -7.09 14.55
CA GLN A 43 -2.88 -6.80 15.69
C GLN A 43 -1.52 -6.29 15.23
N GLU A 44 -0.94 -6.96 14.24
CA GLU A 44 0.45 -6.77 13.83
C GLU A 44 0.61 -6.12 12.44
N GLY A 45 -0.44 -6.17 11.62
CA GLY A 45 -0.43 -5.68 10.24
C GLY A 45 -0.64 -4.17 10.11
N GLY A 46 -1.31 -3.77 9.03
CA GLY A 46 -1.51 -2.37 8.66
C GLY A 46 -0.42 -1.83 7.73
N MET A 47 -0.30 -0.51 7.64
CA MET A 47 0.64 0.17 6.75
C MET A 47 1.64 1.02 7.52
N VAL A 48 2.89 1.05 7.06
CA VAL A 48 3.99 1.80 7.66
C VAL A 48 4.44 2.98 6.80
N ASP A 49 4.89 4.05 7.46
CA ASP A 49 5.45 5.23 6.80
C ASP A 49 6.97 5.12 6.54
N GLY A 50 7.57 6.18 5.99
CA GLY A 50 9.01 6.28 5.74
C GLY A 50 9.89 6.32 6.99
N GLN A 51 9.31 6.24 8.19
CA GLN A 51 10.01 6.07 9.47
C GLN A 51 9.70 4.70 10.11
N LEU A 52 9.12 3.77 9.34
CA LEU A 52 8.75 2.42 9.75
C LEU A 52 7.71 2.38 10.88
N ARG A 53 6.93 3.46 11.06
CA ARG A 53 5.83 3.52 12.05
C ARG A 53 4.54 3.04 11.41
N ARG A 54 3.76 2.22 12.11
CA ARG A 54 2.40 1.85 11.65
C ARG A 54 1.48 3.06 11.76
N VAL A 55 0.95 3.51 10.62
CA VAL A 55 0.15 4.74 10.50
C VAL A 55 -1.26 4.51 9.99
N VAL A 56 -1.55 3.34 9.41
CA VAL A 56 -2.90 2.90 9.08
C VAL A 56 -3.10 1.49 9.62
N LEU A 57 -4.16 1.28 10.38
CA LEU A 57 -4.50 0.00 11.00
C LEU A 57 -5.79 -0.53 10.40
N PHE A 58 -5.89 -1.86 10.28
CA PHE A 58 -7.13 -2.50 9.89
C PHE A 58 -8.09 -2.61 11.09
N PRO A 59 -9.39 -2.39 10.89
CA PRO A 59 -10.38 -2.67 11.91
C PRO A 59 -10.52 -4.18 12.14
N ASP A 60 -10.90 -4.59 13.34
CA ASP A 60 -11.29 -5.97 13.64
C ASP A 60 -12.75 -6.21 13.26
N ASP A 61 -13.04 -6.17 11.96
CA ASP A 61 -14.38 -6.29 11.35
C ASP A 61 -14.65 -7.68 10.73
N GLY A 62 -13.73 -8.64 10.93
CA GLY A 62 -13.85 -10.02 10.46
C GLY A 62 -13.40 -10.24 9.01
N HIS A 63 -12.65 -9.31 8.42
CA HIS A 63 -11.98 -9.55 7.15
C HIS A 63 -10.94 -10.68 7.24
N PRO A 64 -10.67 -11.36 6.12
CA PRO A 64 -9.60 -12.36 6.05
C PRO A 64 -8.22 -11.68 5.92
N ASP A 65 -7.17 -12.29 6.44
CA ASP A 65 -5.79 -11.77 6.35
C ASP A 65 -4.79 -12.78 5.75
N LEU A 66 -5.28 -13.84 5.08
CA LEU A 66 -4.45 -14.89 4.49
C LEU A 66 -3.52 -14.34 3.38
N ALA A 67 -4.07 -13.49 2.52
CA ALA A 67 -3.35 -12.87 1.41
C ALA A 67 -3.82 -11.43 1.15
N SER A 68 -2.94 -10.64 0.52
CA SER A 68 -3.18 -9.22 0.26
C SER A 68 -2.62 -8.75 -1.08
N GLN A 69 -3.24 -7.72 -1.64
CA GLN A 69 -2.76 -7.02 -2.85
C GLN A 69 -3.11 -5.54 -2.76
N VAL A 70 -2.26 -4.72 -3.36
CA VAL A 70 -2.43 -3.26 -3.45
C VAL A 70 -2.69 -2.91 -4.90
N LEU A 71 -3.88 -2.38 -5.20
CA LEU A 71 -4.30 -2.04 -6.56
C LEU A 71 -5.25 -0.84 -6.56
N ASN A 72 -5.11 0.05 -7.53
CA ASN A 72 -6.16 1.00 -7.88
C ASN A 72 -7.27 0.26 -8.65
N VAL A 73 -8.38 -0.06 -7.97
CA VAL A 73 -9.56 -0.71 -8.53
C VAL A 73 -10.78 0.20 -8.56
N THR A 74 -10.73 1.35 -7.88
CA THR A 74 -11.80 2.37 -7.87
C THR A 74 -11.61 3.45 -8.93
N GLY A 75 -10.39 3.61 -9.46
CA GLY A 75 -10.08 4.45 -10.62
C GLY A 75 -9.61 5.87 -10.29
N ASP A 76 -9.51 6.27 -9.02
CA ASP A 76 -9.12 7.62 -8.62
C ASP A 76 -7.62 7.82 -8.39
N ALA A 77 -6.79 6.86 -8.82
CA ALA A 77 -5.32 6.78 -8.66
C ALA A 77 -4.79 6.55 -7.25
N ARG A 78 -5.64 6.62 -6.21
CA ARG A 78 -5.30 6.07 -4.89
C ARG A 78 -5.45 4.56 -4.93
N ASP A 79 -4.67 3.89 -4.10
CA ASP A 79 -4.66 2.43 -4.07
C ASP A 79 -5.69 1.91 -3.04
N GLU A 80 -6.39 0.85 -3.40
CA GLU A 80 -7.13 0.01 -2.47
C GLU A 80 -6.25 -1.08 -1.88
N ILE A 81 -6.62 -1.55 -0.69
CA ILE A 81 -6.09 -2.78 -0.11
C ILE A 81 -7.10 -3.89 -0.28
N ILE A 82 -6.71 -4.93 -1.01
CA ILE A 82 -7.53 -6.12 -1.24
C ILE A 82 -7.01 -7.21 -0.31
N LEU A 83 -7.89 -7.77 0.53
CA LEU A 83 -7.58 -8.86 1.43
C LEU A 83 -8.49 -10.05 1.14
N TRP A 84 -7.98 -11.27 1.16
CA TRP A 84 -8.80 -12.45 0.86
C TRP A 84 -8.31 -13.72 1.55
N ASP A 85 -9.23 -14.67 1.66
CA ASP A 85 -9.00 -16.07 1.93
C ASP A 85 -9.63 -16.93 0.82
N GLN A 86 -9.91 -18.21 1.11
CA GLN A 86 -10.55 -19.12 0.17
C GLN A 86 -12.03 -18.78 -0.12
N ASP A 87 -12.69 -18.04 0.77
CA ASP A 87 -14.15 -17.88 0.77
C ASP A 87 -14.59 -16.44 0.47
N ARG A 88 -13.75 -15.44 0.75
CA ARG A 88 -14.14 -14.03 0.73
C ARG A 88 -13.02 -13.13 0.23
N VAL A 89 -13.42 -12.02 -0.39
CA VAL A 89 -12.55 -10.91 -0.79
C VAL A 89 -13.10 -9.63 -0.19
N TRP A 90 -12.24 -8.84 0.43
CA TRP A 90 -12.53 -7.55 1.04
C TRP A 90 -11.68 -6.48 0.35
N ILE A 91 -12.27 -5.31 0.12
CA ILE A 91 -11.59 -4.18 -0.52
C ILE A 91 -11.76 -2.97 0.39
N TYR A 92 -10.62 -2.46 0.90
CA TYR A 92 -10.56 -1.24 1.68
C TYR A 92 -10.15 -0.08 0.78
N THR A 93 -10.99 0.95 0.77
CA THR A 93 -10.71 2.25 0.13
C THR A 93 -10.83 3.37 1.17
N GLN A 94 -10.47 4.58 0.79
CA GLN A 94 -10.52 5.73 1.70
C GLN A 94 -11.97 6.16 1.98
N ASP A 95 -12.24 6.65 3.20
CA ASP A 95 -13.58 7.07 3.63
C ASP A 95 -14.09 8.35 2.93
N ARG A 96 -13.18 9.07 2.26
CA ARG A 96 -13.44 10.37 1.63
C ARG A 96 -12.83 10.45 0.23
N PRO A 97 -13.45 11.21 -0.68
CA PRO A 97 -12.83 11.55 -1.96
C PRO A 97 -11.55 12.36 -1.72
N PHE A 98 -10.63 12.30 -2.68
CA PHE A 98 -9.46 13.16 -2.66
C PHE A 98 -9.86 14.64 -2.72
N SER A 99 -9.15 15.48 -1.96
CA SER A 99 -9.32 16.94 -1.98
C SER A 99 -8.02 17.61 -2.41
N GLY A 100 -8.02 18.31 -3.55
CA GLY A 100 -6.88 19.07 -4.02
C GLY A 100 -6.82 19.14 -5.54
N THR A 101 -5.92 19.97 -6.06
CA THR A 101 -5.77 20.17 -7.52
C THR A 101 -4.67 19.31 -8.15
N ARG A 102 -3.90 18.60 -7.32
CA ARG A 102 -2.75 17.80 -7.73
C ARG A 102 -2.75 16.49 -6.96
N LEU A 103 -2.96 15.40 -7.67
CA LEU A 103 -3.01 14.06 -7.10
C LEU A 103 -1.75 13.29 -7.46
N TYR A 104 -1.15 12.62 -6.50
CA TYR A 104 -0.06 11.68 -6.75
C TYR A 104 -0.63 10.41 -7.40
N ALA A 105 -0.07 10.02 -8.54
CA ALA A 105 -0.57 8.94 -9.37
C ALA A 105 0.62 8.13 -9.91
N PRO A 106 1.30 7.33 -9.07
CA PRO A 106 2.60 6.74 -9.39
C PRO A 106 2.53 5.82 -10.61
N ILE A 107 3.65 5.70 -11.33
CA ILE A 107 3.79 4.71 -12.41
C ILE A 107 4.21 3.39 -11.76
N ARG A 108 3.37 2.35 -11.93
CA ARG A 108 3.56 1.02 -11.37
C ARG A 108 3.96 0.02 -12.46
N ASN A 109 4.37 -1.18 -12.03
CA ASN A 109 4.45 -2.34 -12.92
C ASN A 109 3.10 -2.57 -13.63
N PRO A 110 3.10 -3.11 -14.87
CA PRO A 110 1.88 -3.56 -15.51
C PRO A 110 1.12 -4.58 -14.65
N SER A 111 -0.21 -4.55 -14.72
CA SER A 111 -1.09 -5.52 -14.04
C SER A 111 -1.03 -6.91 -14.68
N SER A 112 -0.63 -7.01 -15.94
CA SER A 112 -0.37 -8.29 -16.61
C SER A 112 0.86 -8.98 -16.02
N ASN A 113 0.81 -10.32 -15.92
CA ASN A 113 1.91 -11.15 -15.41
C ASN A 113 2.34 -10.75 -13.99
N ASP A 114 1.37 -10.37 -13.15
CA ASP A 114 1.65 -10.13 -11.75
C ASP A 114 2.11 -11.42 -11.06
N SER A 115 3.07 -11.28 -10.16
CA SER A 115 3.65 -12.39 -9.43
C SER A 115 4.05 -11.94 -8.05
N ASN A 116 3.80 -12.83 -7.12
CA ASN A 116 4.14 -12.70 -5.72
C ASN A 116 5.69 -12.75 -5.53
N TYR A 117 6.48 -13.12 -6.54
CA TYR A 117 7.96 -13.07 -6.50
C TYR A 117 8.58 -11.88 -7.26
N ARG A 118 7.75 -10.97 -7.78
CA ARG A 118 8.22 -9.86 -8.61
C ARG A 118 8.69 -8.68 -7.74
N ALA A 119 9.71 -7.97 -8.20
CA ALA A 119 10.05 -6.66 -7.65
C ALA A 119 8.93 -5.64 -7.97
N THR A 120 8.39 -5.02 -6.93
CA THR A 120 7.43 -3.92 -7.09
C THR A 120 8.17 -2.60 -7.23
N VAL A 121 7.79 -1.81 -8.24
CA VAL A 121 8.38 -0.51 -8.52
C VAL A 121 7.29 0.56 -8.44
N SER A 122 7.61 1.66 -7.76
CA SER A 122 6.82 2.89 -7.75
C SER A 122 7.67 4.04 -8.26
N LEU A 123 7.30 4.64 -9.38
CA LEU A 123 7.96 5.84 -9.87
C LEU A 123 7.05 7.05 -9.68
N PRO A 124 7.59 8.19 -9.20
CA PRO A 124 6.80 9.35 -8.87
C PRO A 124 6.17 9.96 -10.12
N ARG A 125 4.87 10.24 -10.03
CA ARG A 125 4.12 10.98 -11.04
C ARG A 125 2.94 11.69 -10.40
N TRP A 126 2.56 12.81 -11.00
CA TRP A 126 1.44 13.63 -10.55
C TRP A 126 0.48 13.90 -11.69
N GLU A 127 -0.80 13.98 -11.35
CA GLU A 127 -1.88 14.40 -12.25
C GLU A 127 -2.54 15.67 -11.71
N HIS A 128 -2.99 16.53 -12.62
CA HIS A 128 -3.84 17.66 -12.28
C HIS A 128 -5.29 17.22 -12.37
N ILE A 129 -6.05 17.41 -11.29
CA ILE A 129 -7.47 17.08 -11.25
C ILE A 129 -8.27 18.36 -11.28
N VAL A 130 -9.23 18.41 -12.20
CA VAL A 130 -10.28 19.42 -12.24
C VAL A 130 -11.54 18.72 -11.76
N HIS A 131 -12.04 19.13 -10.59
CA HIS A 131 -13.30 18.63 -10.03
C HIS A 131 -14.50 19.17 -10.79
#